data_AF-A0A0Q4DGK6-F1
#
_entry.id   AF-A0A0Q4DGK6-F1
#
_cell.length_a   1.000
_cell.length_b   1.000
_cell.length_c   1.000
_cell.angle_alpha   90.00
_cell.angle_beta   90.00
_cell.angle_gamma   90.00
#
_symmetry.space_group_name_H-M   'P 1'
#
loop_
_entity.id
_entity.type
_entity.pdbx_description
1 polymer ?
#
loop_
_entity_poly.entity_id
_entity_poly.type
_entity_poly.pdbx_seq_one_letter_code
_entity_poly.pdbx_strand_id
1 'polypeptide(L)'
;MSDNTSGSDPVAEPKASYGDPVVEPKDEAQDVVGRAHEGLADAEAARRDAVDPATAEAAWDEREAHEHAASAPTTARSEHAAPVVHDASPVAPQGSTASSGSVDLEDEDARWAAYAASAEPGRDDVRRDDVRHDDTTATSRYDDASTTAYPAAGAAAAAAAAPVAEEPTRTVGGAQPIFVQAPEAPRPRNNRGAAGAIGLLAALVFAVLYLAATLGLGLLTGRTATADLGQAALSALATWDLWVPTVAFYFGFWFLGALINRGRWGHWVVWGLVVGVVAWAGHLLGALFAAPFWEISPRQSVELLQNNVLAPLAIVAFVLGRELTIWFGSWVSARGRRVTEINAEAQREYERTLEAGPQLSQR
;
A
#
# COMPACT_ATOMS: atom_id res chain seq x y z
N MET A 1 -74.26 -47.85 30.70
CA MET A 1 -73.30 -48.04 29.60
C MET A 1 -72.29 -46.91 29.74
N SER A 2 -71.34 -47.03 30.67
CA SER A 2 -70.02 -47.70 30.52
C SER A 2 -69.19 -46.98 29.46
N ASP A 3 -67.96 -46.51 29.64
CA ASP A 3 -67.01 -46.32 30.75
C ASP A 3 -66.02 -45.26 30.20
N ASN A 4 -65.41 -44.41 31.02
CA ASN A 4 -63.94 -44.31 31.09
C ASN A 4 -63.44 -43.26 32.08
N THR A 5 -62.62 -43.79 32.96
CA THR A 5 -61.74 -43.23 33.97
C THR A 5 -60.66 -42.32 33.37
N SER A 6 -60.30 -41.23 34.03
CA SER A 6 -58.90 -40.93 34.40
C SER A 6 -58.84 -39.71 35.33
N GLY A 7 -58.12 -39.87 36.43
CA GLY A 7 -58.02 -38.91 37.52
C GLY A 7 -57.22 -37.66 37.18
N SER A 8 -57.64 -36.56 37.80
CA SER A 8 -56.94 -35.30 37.90
C SER A 8 -56.00 -35.33 39.11
N ASP A 9 -54.70 -35.55 38.87
CA ASP A 9 -53.64 -35.23 39.81
C ASP A 9 -52.99 -33.89 39.41
N PRO A 10 -52.85 -32.91 40.32
CA PRO A 10 -52.04 -31.73 40.06
C PRO A 10 -50.56 -32.11 40.09
N VAL A 11 -49.89 -31.94 38.95
CA VAL A 11 -48.46 -32.18 38.77
C VAL A 11 -47.67 -31.32 39.75
N ALA A 12 -47.03 -32.00 40.70
CA ALA A 12 -46.03 -31.45 41.60
C ALA A 12 -44.77 -31.02 40.84
N GLU A 13 -44.20 -29.89 41.26
CA GLU A 13 -42.92 -29.35 40.79
C GLU A 13 -41.77 -30.36 40.99
N PRO A 14 -40.93 -30.62 39.98
CA PRO A 14 -39.63 -31.23 40.18
C PRO A 14 -38.55 -30.15 40.33
N LYS A 15 -37.98 -30.04 41.54
CA LYS A 15 -36.63 -29.49 41.76
C LYS A 15 -35.60 -30.44 41.13
N ALA A 16 -34.78 -29.94 40.20
CA ALA A 16 -33.50 -30.56 39.87
C ALA A 16 -32.50 -29.50 39.34
N SER A 17 -31.60 -29.12 40.24
CA SER A 17 -30.17 -28.80 40.05
C SER A 17 -29.70 -28.43 38.63
N TYR A 18 -29.36 -27.15 38.43
CA TYR A 18 -28.40 -26.73 37.41
C TYR A 18 -27.43 -25.70 38.02
N GLY A 19 -26.20 -26.15 38.25
CA GLY A 19 -24.99 -25.32 38.27
C GLY A 19 -24.82 -24.32 39.41
N ASP A 20 -24.34 -24.79 40.56
CA ASP A 20 -23.56 -23.94 41.47
C ASP A 20 -22.25 -23.54 40.74
N PRO A 21 -21.84 -22.26 40.69
CA PRO A 21 -20.62 -21.89 39.98
C PRO A 21 -19.41 -22.47 40.70
N VAL A 22 -18.62 -23.27 39.97
CA VAL A 22 -17.33 -23.76 40.43
C VAL A 22 -16.42 -22.54 40.66
N VAL A 23 -16.07 -22.28 41.92
CA VAL A 23 -15.00 -21.33 42.25
C VAL A 23 -13.69 -22.01 41.90
N GLU A 24 -13.14 -21.67 40.73
CA GLU A 24 -11.79 -22.07 40.34
C GLU A 24 -10.76 -21.42 41.28
N PRO A 25 -9.75 -22.16 41.78
CA PRO A 25 -8.68 -21.57 42.55
C PRO A 25 -7.86 -20.64 41.64
N LYS A 26 -7.80 -19.35 42.01
CA LYS A 26 -6.89 -18.40 41.37
C LYS A 26 -5.45 -18.78 41.73
N ASP A 27 -4.75 -19.43 40.82
CA ASP A 27 -3.29 -19.47 40.86
C ASP A 27 -2.76 -18.05 40.56
N GLU A 28 -2.33 -17.34 41.60
CA GLU A 28 -1.81 -15.96 41.55
C GLU A 28 -0.66 -15.79 40.52
N ALA A 29 0.02 -16.87 40.15
CA ALA A 29 1.09 -16.89 39.17
C ALA A 29 0.62 -16.72 37.70
N GLN A 30 -0.68 -16.85 37.40
CA GLN A 30 -1.22 -16.80 36.03
C GLN A 30 -2.30 -15.73 35.81
N ASP A 31 -2.47 -14.78 36.73
CA ASP A 31 -3.33 -13.60 36.47
C ASP A 31 -2.64 -12.62 35.52
N VAL A 32 -2.80 -12.89 34.23
CA VAL A 32 -2.31 -12.07 33.12
C VAL A 32 -3.07 -10.75 32.97
N VAL A 33 -4.32 -10.68 33.44
CA VAL A 33 -5.16 -9.48 33.32
C VAL A 33 -4.81 -8.49 34.44
N GLY A 34 -4.63 -8.98 35.67
CA GLY A 34 -4.13 -8.16 36.79
C GLY A 34 -2.77 -7.53 36.51
N ARG A 35 -1.82 -8.32 35.97
CA ARG A 35 -0.49 -7.83 35.60
C ARG A 35 -0.50 -6.80 34.46
N ALA A 36 -1.43 -6.94 33.51
CA ALA A 36 -1.58 -5.96 32.44
C ALA A 36 -2.12 -4.63 32.97
N HIS A 37 -3.02 -4.66 33.96
CA HIS A 37 -3.54 -3.46 34.62
C HIS A 37 -2.50 -2.77 35.50
N GLU A 38 -1.64 -3.52 36.20
CA GLU A 38 -0.50 -2.96 36.93
C GLU A 38 0.52 -2.30 35.99
N GLY A 39 0.86 -2.94 34.86
CA GLY A 39 1.75 -2.35 33.87
C GLY A 39 1.22 -1.07 33.22
N LEU A 40 -0.11 -0.92 33.10
CA LEU A 40 -0.75 0.30 32.60
C LEU A 40 -0.72 1.43 33.64
N ALA A 41 -0.86 1.09 34.93
CA ALA A 41 -0.79 2.04 36.03
C ALA A 41 0.64 2.57 36.24
N ASP A 42 1.65 1.71 36.14
CA ASP A 42 3.07 2.10 36.22
C ASP A 42 3.49 2.97 35.02
N ALA A 43 2.96 2.69 33.82
CA ALA A 43 3.20 3.51 32.64
C ALA A 43 2.54 4.91 32.73
N GLU A 44 1.35 5.01 33.33
CA GLU A 44 0.65 6.28 33.57
C GLU A 44 1.36 7.11 34.66
N ALA A 45 1.92 6.46 35.70
CA ALA A 45 2.73 7.11 36.73
C ALA A 45 4.05 7.65 36.13
N ALA A 46 4.75 6.84 35.32
CA ALA A 46 5.96 7.27 34.63
C ALA A 46 5.71 8.43 33.65
N ARG A 47 4.54 8.49 33.00
CA ARG A 47 4.16 9.61 32.11
C ARG A 47 3.91 10.91 32.88
N ARG A 48 3.40 10.82 34.12
CA ARG A 48 3.18 11.99 34.99
C ARG A 48 4.48 12.55 35.55
N ASP A 49 5.45 11.69 35.87
CA ASP A 49 6.73 12.13 36.45
C ASP A 49 7.76 12.60 35.41
N ALA A 50 7.60 12.21 34.14
CA ALA A 50 8.56 12.53 33.08
C ALA A 50 8.40 13.92 32.44
N VAL A 51 7.34 14.67 32.75
CA VAL A 51 7.07 15.98 32.14
C VAL A 51 6.91 17.03 33.23
N ASP A 52 7.98 17.77 33.51
CA ASP A 52 7.88 18.98 34.31
C ASP A 52 7.00 19.98 33.54
N PRO A 53 5.84 20.39 34.09
CA PRO A 53 4.89 21.27 33.39
C PRO A 53 5.54 22.57 32.90
N ALA A 54 6.55 23.09 33.60
CA ALA A 54 7.28 24.28 33.18
C ALA A 54 8.12 24.05 31.90
N THR A 55 8.68 22.84 31.73
CA THR A 55 9.43 22.50 30.50
C THR A 55 8.51 22.20 29.32
N ALA A 56 7.32 21.67 29.58
CA ALA A 56 6.30 21.53 28.55
C ALA A 56 5.84 22.90 28.05
N GLU A 57 5.47 23.81 28.95
CA GLU A 57 5.06 25.18 28.60
C GLU A 57 6.15 25.92 27.82
N ALA A 58 7.41 25.86 28.26
CA ALA A 58 8.53 26.46 27.53
C ALA A 58 8.69 25.92 26.09
N ALA A 59 8.48 24.61 25.89
CA ALA A 59 8.54 23.99 24.56
C ALA A 59 7.32 24.32 23.68
N TRP A 60 6.19 24.71 24.27
CA TRP A 60 5.03 25.25 23.55
C TRP A 60 5.27 26.70 23.15
N ASP A 61 5.78 27.53 24.05
CA ASP A 61 6.09 28.95 23.80
C ASP A 61 7.19 29.11 22.73
N GLU A 62 8.22 28.26 22.74
CA GLU A 62 9.28 28.26 21.72
C GLU A 62 8.72 27.91 20.32
N ARG A 63 7.75 26.99 20.25
CA ARG A 63 7.08 26.65 18.99
C ARG A 63 6.20 27.78 18.48
N GLU A 64 5.41 28.44 19.32
CA GLU A 64 4.60 29.58 18.91
C GLU A 64 5.48 30.76 18.45
N ALA A 65 6.60 31.02 19.13
CA ALA A 65 7.56 32.05 18.73
C ALA A 65 8.16 31.78 17.34
N HIS A 66 8.47 30.51 17.04
CA HIS A 66 8.96 30.11 15.72
C HIS A 66 7.90 30.25 14.62
N GLU A 67 6.63 29.92 14.89
CA GLU A 67 5.53 30.10 13.93
C GLU A 67 5.21 31.59 13.68
N HIS A 68 5.28 32.43 14.71
CA HIS A 68 5.11 33.88 14.57
C HIS A 68 6.26 34.55 13.81
N ALA A 69 7.51 34.09 14.01
CA ALA A 69 8.65 34.56 13.23
C ALA A 69 8.58 34.13 11.75
N ALA A 70 8.08 32.93 11.47
CA ALA A 70 7.87 32.42 10.11
C ALA A 70 6.70 33.11 9.38
N SER A 71 5.74 33.69 10.13
CA SER A 71 4.53 34.33 9.59
C SER A 71 4.63 35.86 9.48
N ALA A 72 5.76 36.47 9.83
CA ALA A 72 5.95 37.91 9.72
C ALA A 72 6.10 38.35 8.24
N PRO A 73 5.28 39.28 7.73
CA PRO A 73 5.40 39.75 6.35
C PRO A 73 6.65 40.64 6.19
N THR A 74 7.59 40.21 5.35
CA THR A 74 8.74 41.00 4.87
C THR A 74 8.24 42.30 4.22
N THR A 75 8.12 43.36 5.01
CA THR A 75 7.88 44.73 4.55
C THR A 75 9.11 45.57 4.85
N ALA A 76 10.13 45.41 4.00
CA ALA A 76 11.22 46.35 3.85
C ALA A 76 11.58 46.47 2.37
N ARG A 77 10.67 47.04 1.58
CA ARG A 77 11.01 47.63 0.29
C ARG A 77 11.77 48.93 0.58
N SER A 78 13.08 48.81 0.76
CA SER A 78 14.00 49.94 0.64
C SER A 78 14.38 50.13 -0.83
N GLU A 79 14.37 51.40 -1.21
CA GLU A 79 14.60 51.96 -2.52
C GLU A 79 16.02 51.62 -3.02
N HIS A 80 16.14 51.06 -4.23
CA HIS A 80 17.39 51.12 -4.98
C HIS A 80 17.16 51.25 -6.49
N ALA A 81 17.94 52.16 -7.05
CA ALA A 81 17.80 52.78 -8.34
C ALA A 81 17.94 51.81 -9.53
N ALA A 82 17.26 52.15 -10.62
CA ALA A 82 17.41 51.49 -11.92
C ALA A 82 18.86 51.59 -12.43
N PRO A 83 19.48 50.49 -12.91
CA PRO A 83 20.72 50.57 -13.66
C PRO A 83 20.43 50.77 -15.15
N VAL A 84 21.21 51.69 -15.69
CA VAL A 84 21.28 52.18 -17.07
C VAL A 84 21.62 51.05 -18.05
N VAL A 85 20.98 51.12 -19.22
CA VAL A 85 21.23 50.29 -20.41
C VAL A 85 22.67 50.49 -20.88
N HIS A 86 23.45 49.40 -20.95
CA HIS A 86 24.69 49.36 -21.70
C HIS A 86 24.65 48.34 -22.83
N ASP A 87 25.24 48.81 -23.92
CA ASP A 87 25.29 48.35 -25.29
C ASP A 87 25.95 46.96 -25.48
N ALA A 88 25.59 46.31 -26.57
CA ALA A 88 26.00 44.96 -26.95
C ALA A 88 27.37 44.94 -27.65
N SER A 89 28.30 44.12 -27.15
CA SER A 89 29.35 43.50 -27.97
C SER A 89 29.90 42.22 -27.31
N PRO A 90 30.26 41.20 -28.10
CA PRO A 90 30.49 39.84 -27.61
C PRO A 90 31.92 39.64 -27.09
N VAL A 91 32.06 38.99 -25.94
CA VAL A 91 33.34 38.57 -25.35
C VAL A 91 33.49 37.06 -25.46
N ALA A 92 34.65 36.61 -25.96
CA ALA A 92 35.04 35.21 -26.16
C ALA A 92 35.21 34.46 -24.82
N PRO A 93 35.02 33.12 -24.78
CA PRO A 93 35.05 32.37 -23.53
C PRO A 93 36.50 32.16 -23.07
N GLN A 94 36.84 32.67 -21.88
CA GLN A 94 38.04 32.26 -21.17
C GLN A 94 37.71 31.15 -20.18
N GLY A 95 38.47 30.05 -20.29
CA GLY A 95 38.34 28.87 -19.45
C GLY A 95 38.57 29.21 -17.98
N SER A 96 37.65 28.75 -17.14
CA SER A 96 37.77 28.83 -15.68
C SER A 96 38.11 27.44 -15.15
N THR A 97 39.30 27.36 -14.57
CA THR A 97 39.86 26.28 -13.78
C THR A 97 38.88 25.77 -12.72
N ALA A 98 38.72 24.44 -12.65
CA ALA A 98 37.99 23.75 -11.61
C ALA A 98 38.56 24.06 -10.22
N SER A 99 37.80 24.80 -9.42
CA SER A 99 38.02 24.89 -7.98
C SER A 99 37.16 23.81 -7.32
N SER A 100 37.81 22.76 -6.80
CA SER A 100 37.17 21.76 -5.93
C SER A 100 36.75 22.42 -4.61
N GLY A 101 35.58 23.04 -4.60
CA GLY A 101 34.85 23.36 -3.38
C GLY A 101 34.00 22.14 -3.00
N SER A 102 34.18 21.62 -1.79
CA SER A 102 33.32 20.60 -1.21
C SER A 102 31.87 21.10 -1.23
N VAL A 103 31.05 20.45 -2.04
CA VAL A 103 29.60 20.69 -2.07
C VAL A 103 29.04 20.19 -0.75
N ASP A 104 28.46 21.08 0.03
CA ASP A 104 27.69 20.71 1.21
C ASP A 104 26.41 20.01 0.74
N LEU A 105 26.30 18.70 0.97
CA LEU A 105 25.25 17.84 0.43
C LEU A 105 23.93 17.93 1.21
N GLU A 106 23.84 18.87 2.15
CA GLU A 106 22.61 19.14 2.91
C GLU A 106 21.62 20.04 2.15
N ASP A 107 22.07 20.72 1.09
CA ASP A 107 21.21 21.56 0.25
C ASP A 107 20.59 20.76 -0.91
N GLU A 108 19.26 20.71 -0.97
CA GLU A 108 18.51 19.86 -1.91
C GLU A 108 18.80 20.23 -3.37
N ASP A 109 19.00 21.53 -3.64
CA ASP A 109 19.33 22.07 -4.96
C ASP A 109 20.72 21.63 -5.46
N ALA A 110 21.70 21.51 -4.55
CA ALA A 110 23.05 21.03 -4.88
C ALA A 110 23.04 19.54 -5.24
N ARG A 111 22.17 18.75 -4.58
CA ARG A 111 22.00 17.32 -4.85
C ARG A 111 21.37 17.06 -6.22
N TRP A 112 20.39 17.87 -6.61
CA TRP A 112 19.77 17.78 -7.94
C TRP A 112 20.73 18.22 -9.05
N ALA A 113 21.56 19.25 -8.80
CA ALA A 113 22.58 19.69 -9.75
C ALA A 113 23.65 18.61 -10.00
N ALA A 114 24.10 17.90 -8.95
CA ALA A 114 25.06 16.80 -9.08
C ALA A 114 24.49 15.60 -9.85
N TYR A 115 23.21 15.27 -9.62
CA TYR A 115 22.53 14.21 -10.37
C TYR A 115 22.38 14.56 -11.85
N ALA A 116 21.99 15.80 -12.18
CA ALA A 116 21.88 16.27 -13.56
C ALA A 116 23.23 16.26 -14.29
N ALA A 117 24.32 16.65 -13.64
CA ALA A 117 25.67 16.60 -14.21
C ALA A 117 26.16 15.16 -14.48
N SER A 118 25.68 14.17 -13.71
CA SER A 118 26.03 12.76 -13.92
C SER A 118 25.26 12.08 -15.06
N ALA A 119 24.24 12.75 -15.62
CA ALA A 119 23.35 12.20 -16.63
C ALA A 119 23.71 12.63 -18.07
N GLU A 120 24.77 13.42 -18.29
CA GLU A 120 25.24 13.73 -19.64
C GLU A 120 26.06 12.55 -20.21
N PRO A 121 25.63 11.92 -21.32
CA PRO A 121 26.43 10.90 -21.98
C PRO A 121 27.63 11.55 -22.68
N GLY A 122 28.82 11.01 -22.39
CA GLY A 122 30.08 11.40 -23.04
C GLY A 122 29.95 11.36 -24.56
N ARG A 123 30.29 12.48 -25.21
CA ARG A 123 30.48 12.55 -26.65
C ARG A 123 31.78 11.86 -27.00
N ASP A 124 31.71 10.58 -27.36
CA ASP A 124 32.83 9.87 -27.98
C ASP A 124 32.75 9.96 -29.50
N ASP A 125 33.89 10.35 -30.07
CA ASP A 125 34.14 10.65 -31.47
C ASP A 125 33.88 9.46 -32.40
N VAL A 126 33.16 9.75 -33.49
CA VAL A 126 32.81 8.79 -34.55
C VAL A 126 34.05 8.41 -35.36
N ARG A 127 34.53 7.17 -35.22
CA ARG A 127 35.33 6.49 -36.25
C ARG A 127 34.45 5.51 -37.01
N ARG A 128 34.17 5.85 -38.27
CA ARG A 128 33.48 4.97 -39.24
C ARG A 128 34.41 3.83 -39.62
N ASP A 129 33.89 2.60 -39.58
CA ASP A 129 34.31 1.52 -40.48
C ASP A 129 33.09 0.65 -40.83
N ASP A 130 32.96 0.40 -42.14
CA ASP A 130 31.85 -0.27 -42.84
C ASP A 130 31.77 -1.77 -42.56
N VAL A 131 30.57 -2.30 -42.21
CA VAL A 131 30.18 -3.68 -42.59
C VAL A 131 28.66 -3.79 -42.85
N ARG A 132 28.33 -3.79 -44.14
CA ARG A 132 27.32 -4.57 -44.91
C ARG A 132 26.11 -5.18 -44.17
N HIS A 133 24.92 -4.71 -44.57
CA HIS A 133 23.60 -5.35 -44.40
C HIS A 133 23.50 -6.68 -45.17
N ASP A 134 22.88 -7.68 -44.54
CA ASP A 134 22.10 -8.70 -45.25
C ASP A 134 20.79 -8.96 -44.49
N ASP A 135 19.73 -9.13 -45.26
CA ASP A 135 18.33 -8.88 -44.92
C ASP A 135 17.59 -10.22 -44.96
N THR A 136 17.07 -10.73 -43.84
CA THR A 136 16.03 -11.79 -43.88
C THR A 136 15.19 -11.84 -42.60
N THR A 137 13.90 -11.59 -42.80
CA THR A 137 12.77 -11.77 -41.88
C THR A 137 12.58 -13.21 -41.40
N ALA A 138 12.38 -13.43 -40.09
CA ALA A 138 11.62 -14.58 -39.58
C ALA A 138 11.14 -14.38 -38.13
N THR A 139 9.82 -14.17 -37.98
CA THR A 139 9.04 -14.40 -36.75
C THR A 139 9.06 -15.89 -36.38
N SER A 140 9.39 -16.23 -35.13
CA SER A 140 9.23 -17.60 -34.60
C SER A 140 8.27 -17.61 -33.40
N ARG A 141 7.18 -18.35 -33.58
CA ARG A 141 6.22 -18.79 -32.57
C ARG A 141 6.82 -19.93 -31.75
N TYR A 142 6.41 -19.97 -30.49
CA TYR A 142 6.48 -21.15 -29.62
C TYR A 142 5.87 -22.38 -30.29
N ASP A 143 6.57 -23.52 -30.20
CA ASP A 143 5.98 -24.85 -30.37
C ASP A 143 6.39 -25.78 -29.23
N ASP A 144 5.36 -26.51 -28.80
CA ASP A 144 5.26 -27.46 -27.71
C ASP A 144 5.80 -28.83 -28.17
N ALA A 145 6.64 -29.48 -27.36
CA ALA A 145 7.24 -30.77 -27.72
C ALA A 145 6.71 -31.90 -26.83
N SER A 146 5.86 -32.71 -27.47
CA SER A 146 5.21 -33.91 -26.96
C SER A 146 6.14 -35.13 -26.97
N THR A 147 5.95 -35.97 -25.95
CA THR A 147 6.52 -37.31 -25.75
C THR A 147 6.28 -38.27 -26.92
N THR A 148 7.28 -39.07 -27.31
CA THR A 148 7.07 -40.34 -28.04
C THR A 148 8.14 -41.37 -27.65
N ALA A 149 7.68 -42.58 -27.32
CA ALA A 149 8.48 -43.76 -27.00
C ALA A 149 8.23 -44.88 -28.04
N TYR A 150 9.25 -45.67 -28.38
CA TYR A 150 9.16 -46.99 -29.09
C TYR A 150 10.43 -47.83 -28.78
N PRO A 151 10.44 -49.17 -28.99
CA PRO A 151 10.82 -50.17 -28.00
C PRO A 151 11.96 -51.11 -28.47
N ALA A 152 12.28 -52.11 -27.63
CA ALA A 152 13.38 -53.05 -27.78
C ALA A 152 13.07 -54.34 -28.60
N ALA A 153 14.08 -54.81 -29.36
CA ALA A 153 14.42 -56.21 -29.73
C ALA A 153 15.76 -56.13 -30.53
N GLY A 154 16.83 -56.93 -30.42
CA GLY A 154 17.13 -58.22 -29.78
C GLY A 154 17.81 -59.14 -30.81
N ALA A 155 19.15 -59.31 -30.81
CA ALA A 155 19.86 -60.50 -31.36
C ALA A 155 21.41 -60.48 -31.16
N ALA A 156 21.86 -61.43 -30.33
CA ALA A 156 22.98 -62.39 -30.50
C ALA A 156 24.44 -61.97 -30.87
N ALA A 157 25.30 -62.13 -29.86
CA ALA A 157 26.48 -63.03 -29.77
C ALA A 157 27.67 -62.92 -30.73
N ALA A 158 28.84 -62.56 -30.16
CA ALA A 158 30.12 -63.23 -30.42
C ALA A 158 31.05 -63.10 -29.19
N ALA A 159 31.48 -64.24 -28.66
CA ALA A 159 32.40 -64.36 -27.54
C ALA A 159 33.85 -64.46 -28.04
N ALA A 160 34.80 -63.80 -27.37
CA ALA A 160 36.21 -64.18 -27.39
C ALA A 160 36.97 -63.66 -26.15
N ALA A 161 37.45 -64.63 -25.37
CA ALA A 161 38.66 -64.65 -24.53
C ALA A 161 38.91 -63.57 -23.44
N ALA A 162 38.89 -64.01 -22.19
CA ALA A 162 39.53 -63.35 -21.05
C ALA A 162 41.07 -63.46 -21.13
N PRO A 163 41.78 -62.53 -20.48
CA PRO A 163 42.66 -62.98 -19.41
C PRO A 163 42.44 -62.23 -18.09
N VAL A 164 42.70 -62.99 -17.02
CA VAL A 164 42.62 -62.63 -15.60
C VAL A 164 43.75 -61.67 -15.22
N ALA A 165 43.43 -60.75 -14.30
CA ALA A 165 44.28 -60.14 -13.26
C ALA A 165 44.35 -58.60 -13.31
N GLU A 166 43.54 -57.95 -12.50
CA GLU A 166 44.00 -57.09 -11.41
C GLU A 166 42.77 -56.76 -10.52
N GLU A 167 42.87 -57.04 -9.22
CA GLU A 167 41.91 -56.50 -8.25
C GLU A 167 41.91 -54.97 -8.39
N PRO A 168 40.76 -54.31 -8.64
CA PRO A 168 40.68 -52.90 -8.30
C PRO A 168 40.76 -52.85 -6.78
N THR A 169 41.92 -52.43 -6.29
CA THR A 169 42.11 -51.92 -4.93
C THR A 169 40.86 -51.11 -4.58
N ARG A 170 40.06 -51.60 -3.62
CA ARG A 170 38.98 -50.82 -3.03
C ARG A 170 39.61 -49.54 -2.51
N THR A 171 39.50 -48.48 -3.28
CA THR A 171 39.79 -47.14 -2.80
C THR A 171 38.73 -46.88 -1.75
N VAL A 172 39.20 -46.81 -0.50
CA VAL A 172 38.43 -46.43 0.68
C VAL A 172 37.54 -45.24 0.34
N GLY A 173 36.25 -45.36 0.68
CA GLY A 173 35.20 -44.44 0.26
C GLY A 173 35.61 -42.98 0.40
N GLY A 174 35.73 -42.31 -0.75
CA GLY A 174 35.67 -40.86 -0.77
C GLY A 174 34.32 -40.44 -0.21
N ALA A 175 34.32 -39.53 0.76
CA ALA A 175 33.10 -38.93 1.27
C ALA A 175 32.30 -38.38 0.08
N GLN A 176 31.16 -39.01 -0.22
CA GLN A 176 30.21 -38.51 -1.20
C GLN A 176 29.83 -37.09 -0.74
N PRO A 177 30.07 -36.03 -1.53
CA PRO A 177 29.71 -34.69 -1.13
C PRO A 177 28.19 -34.64 -0.89
N ILE A 178 27.80 -34.44 0.37
CA ILE A 178 26.42 -34.16 0.73
C ILE A 178 26.12 -32.77 0.17
N PHE A 179 25.30 -32.71 -0.88
CA PHE A 179 24.74 -31.47 -1.38
C PHE A 179 23.70 -30.99 -0.36
N VAL A 180 24.15 -30.24 0.63
CA VAL A 180 23.26 -29.44 1.48
C VAL A 180 22.58 -28.44 0.57
N GLN A 181 21.25 -28.50 0.50
CA GLN A 181 20.47 -27.49 -0.20
C GLN A 181 20.77 -26.14 0.47
N ALA A 182 21.23 -25.18 -0.33
CA ALA A 182 21.47 -23.83 0.16
C ALA A 182 20.16 -23.27 0.75
N PRO A 183 20.22 -22.47 1.84
CA PRO A 183 19.05 -21.78 2.35
C PRO A 183 18.32 -21.03 1.21
N GLU A 184 17.00 -21.23 1.09
CA GLU A 184 16.19 -20.52 0.09
C GLU A 184 16.09 -19.04 0.49
N ALA A 185 16.32 -18.14 -0.46
CA ALA A 185 16.23 -16.71 -0.22
C ALA A 185 14.81 -16.30 0.24
N PRO A 186 14.68 -15.40 1.22
CA PRO A 186 13.38 -14.98 1.73
C PRO A 186 12.60 -14.22 0.64
N ARG A 187 11.35 -14.63 0.41
CA ARG A 187 10.49 -13.93 -0.57
C ARG A 187 10.02 -12.59 0.02
N PRO A 188 10.18 -11.47 -0.70
CA PRO A 188 9.78 -10.17 -0.19
C PRO A 188 8.25 -10.11 -0.03
N ARG A 189 7.79 -9.71 1.16
CA ARG A 189 6.36 -9.51 1.41
C ARG A 189 5.84 -8.28 0.65
N ASN A 190 4.66 -8.43 0.06
CA ASN A 190 4.00 -7.38 -0.72
C ASN A 190 2.95 -6.61 0.11
N ASN A 191 2.84 -5.29 -0.06
CA ASN A 191 1.90 -4.43 0.66
C ASN A 191 0.57 -4.20 -0.09
N ARG A 192 0.47 -4.62 -1.36
CA ARG A 192 -0.72 -4.36 -2.21
C ARG A 192 -2.03 -4.90 -1.63
N GLY A 193 -2.01 -6.09 -1.02
CA GLY A 193 -3.21 -6.68 -0.41
C GLY A 193 -3.70 -5.87 0.81
N ALA A 194 -2.77 -5.37 1.63
CA ALA A 194 -3.11 -4.51 2.76
C ALA A 194 -3.65 -3.15 2.31
N ALA A 195 -3.11 -2.58 1.23
CA ALA A 195 -3.65 -1.35 0.63
C ALA A 195 -5.10 -1.54 0.16
N GLY A 196 -5.44 -2.71 -0.41
CA GLY A 196 -6.84 -3.03 -0.76
C GLY A 196 -7.76 -3.16 0.45
N ALA A 197 -7.33 -3.87 1.50
CA ALA A 197 -8.13 -4.01 2.71
C ALA A 197 -8.38 -2.66 3.41
N ILE A 198 -7.35 -1.81 3.50
CA ILE A 198 -7.48 -0.44 4.03
C ILE A 198 -8.38 0.41 3.11
N GLY A 199 -8.22 0.26 1.79
CA GLY A 199 -9.06 0.93 0.80
C GLY A 199 -10.54 0.55 0.92
N LEU A 200 -10.85 -0.70 1.28
CA LEU A 200 -12.23 -1.14 1.50
C LEU A 200 -12.84 -0.46 2.72
N LEU A 201 -12.08 -0.31 3.81
CA LEU A 201 -12.52 0.47 4.96
C LEU A 201 -12.69 1.95 4.61
N ALA A 202 -11.77 2.53 3.85
CA ALA A 202 -11.88 3.89 3.35
C ALA A 202 -13.15 4.07 2.49
N ALA A 203 -13.49 3.08 1.66
CA ALA A 203 -14.68 3.10 0.83
C ALA A 203 -15.97 3.01 1.66
N LEU A 204 -15.97 2.23 2.74
CA LEU A 204 -17.08 2.20 3.68
C LEU A 204 -17.26 3.55 4.38
N VAL A 205 -16.17 4.20 4.79
CA VAL A 205 -16.23 5.56 5.35
C VAL A 205 -16.71 6.57 4.30
N PHE A 206 -16.23 6.47 3.06
CA PHE A 206 -16.71 7.29 1.95
C PHE A 206 -18.22 7.14 1.77
N ALA A 207 -18.74 5.91 1.72
CA ALA A 207 -20.17 5.65 1.56
C ALA A 207 -21.00 6.29 2.66
N VAL A 208 -20.56 6.16 3.92
CA VAL A 208 -21.24 6.76 5.08
C VAL A 208 -21.25 8.29 4.99
N LEU A 209 -20.11 8.91 4.71
CA LEU A 209 -20.01 10.37 4.61
C LEU A 209 -20.78 10.92 3.41
N TYR A 210 -20.73 10.23 2.28
CA TYR A 210 -21.44 10.60 1.07
C TYR A 210 -22.96 10.44 1.22
N LEU A 211 -23.42 9.38 1.89
CA LEU A 211 -24.83 9.23 2.30
C LEU A 211 -25.25 10.35 3.24
N ALA A 212 -24.44 10.67 4.25
CA ALA A 212 -24.72 11.78 5.17
C ALA A 212 -24.83 13.12 4.44
N ALA A 213 -23.97 13.38 3.45
CA ALA A 213 -24.06 14.57 2.61
C ALA A 213 -25.33 14.58 1.74
N THR A 214 -25.74 13.42 1.22
CA THR A 214 -26.98 13.27 0.44
C THR A 214 -28.21 13.59 1.28
N LEU A 215 -28.29 13.04 2.48
CA LEU A 215 -29.38 13.31 3.43
C LEU A 215 -29.34 14.76 3.94
N GLY A 216 -28.16 15.27 4.24
CA GLY A 216 -27.95 16.65 4.69
C GLY A 216 -28.39 17.67 3.65
N LEU A 217 -28.05 17.47 2.37
CA LEU A 217 -28.54 18.30 1.27
C LEU A 217 -30.05 18.14 1.07
N GLY A 218 -30.59 16.94 1.22
CA GLY A 218 -32.04 16.70 1.18
C GLY A 218 -32.79 17.51 2.24
N LEU A 219 -32.27 17.54 3.47
CA LEU A 219 -32.81 18.36 4.56
C LEU A 219 -32.68 19.86 4.27
N LEU A 220 -31.50 20.28 3.82
CA LEU A 220 -31.20 21.70 3.55
C LEU A 220 -32.07 22.27 2.42
N THR A 221 -32.42 21.44 1.44
CA THR A 221 -33.26 21.81 0.30
C THR A 221 -34.76 21.55 0.52
N GLY A 222 -35.14 21.03 1.69
CA GLY A 222 -36.53 20.66 2.01
C GLY A 222 -37.08 19.46 1.23
N ARG A 223 -36.21 18.70 0.55
CA ARG A 223 -36.58 17.47 -0.19
C ARG A 223 -36.89 16.31 0.74
N THR A 224 -36.24 16.27 1.91
CA THR A 224 -36.49 15.25 2.95
C THR A 224 -36.88 15.94 4.25
N ALA A 225 -37.94 15.44 4.89
CA ALA A 225 -38.30 15.84 6.23
C ALA A 225 -37.46 15.07 7.27
N THR A 226 -37.27 15.65 8.45
CA THR A 226 -36.58 15.00 9.56
C THR A 226 -37.28 13.73 10.04
N ALA A 227 -38.61 13.68 9.94
CA ALA A 227 -39.41 12.51 10.28
C ALA A 227 -39.15 11.31 9.35
N ASP A 228 -38.79 11.56 8.09
CA ASP A 228 -38.62 10.54 7.05
C ASP A 228 -37.15 10.11 6.88
N LEU A 229 -36.24 10.58 7.75
CA LEU A 229 -34.80 10.40 7.56
C LEU A 229 -34.38 8.93 7.45
N GLY A 230 -34.98 8.08 8.29
CA GLY A 230 -34.70 6.64 8.29
C GLY A 230 -35.10 5.99 6.97
N GLN A 231 -36.27 6.33 6.44
CA GLN A 231 -36.74 5.80 5.17
C GLN A 231 -35.92 6.35 4.00
N ALA A 232 -35.55 7.63 4.03
CA ALA A 232 -34.68 8.24 3.03
C ALA A 232 -33.28 7.62 3.03
N ALA A 233 -32.74 7.25 4.19
CA ALA A 233 -31.47 6.52 4.27
C ALA A 233 -31.61 5.13 3.64
N LEU A 234 -32.63 4.36 4.02
CA LEU A 234 -32.87 3.02 3.46
C LEU A 234 -33.08 3.03 1.94
N SER A 235 -33.78 4.02 1.41
CA SER A 235 -33.98 4.16 -0.04
C SER A 235 -32.68 4.53 -0.76
N ALA A 236 -31.87 5.43 -0.20
CA ALA A 236 -30.57 5.79 -0.75
C ALA A 236 -29.61 4.58 -0.79
N LEU A 237 -29.65 3.69 0.21
CA LEU A 237 -28.89 2.45 0.21
C LEU A 237 -29.26 1.50 -0.94
N ALA A 238 -30.48 1.58 -1.47
CA ALA A 238 -30.94 0.77 -2.59
C ALA A 238 -30.64 1.39 -3.97
N THR A 239 -29.95 2.53 -4.02
CA THR A 239 -29.78 3.32 -5.25
C THR A 239 -28.35 3.25 -5.79
N TRP A 240 -28.20 3.21 -7.12
CA TRP A 240 -26.89 3.23 -7.79
C TRP A 240 -26.10 4.52 -7.52
N ASP A 241 -26.77 5.65 -7.26
CA ASP A 241 -26.16 6.95 -6.95
C ASP A 241 -25.23 6.92 -5.72
N LEU A 242 -25.45 6.01 -4.76
CA LEU A 242 -24.56 5.81 -3.61
C LEU A 242 -23.40 4.87 -3.96
N TRP A 243 -23.70 3.76 -4.64
CA TRP A 243 -22.74 2.68 -4.82
C TRP A 243 -21.75 2.94 -5.95
N VAL A 244 -22.16 3.56 -7.06
CA VAL A 244 -21.27 3.82 -8.20
C VAL A 244 -20.08 4.72 -7.80
N PRO A 245 -20.28 5.85 -7.08
CA PRO A 245 -19.15 6.68 -6.63
C PRO A 245 -18.28 5.97 -5.60
N THR A 246 -18.92 5.21 -4.69
CA THR A 246 -18.22 4.43 -3.66
C THR A 246 -17.30 3.38 -4.27
N VAL A 247 -17.80 2.64 -5.26
CA VAL A 247 -17.03 1.59 -5.97
C VAL A 247 -15.94 2.23 -6.84
N ALA A 248 -16.24 3.33 -7.54
CA ALA A 248 -15.24 4.09 -8.28
C ALA A 248 -14.11 4.58 -7.36
N PHE A 249 -14.44 5.15 -6.21
CA PHE A 249 -13.47 5.54 -5.18
C PHE A 249 -12.63 4.34 -4.72
N TYR A 250 -13.25 3.20 -4.40
CA TYR A 250 -12.54 2.00 -3.97
C TYR A 250 -11.52 1.55 -5.02
N PHE A 251 -11.93 1.47 -6.29
CA PHE A 251 -11.02 1.07 -7.37
C PHE A 251 -9.93 2.09 -7.62
N GLY A 252 -10.24 3.39 -7.57
CA GLY A 252 -9.26 4.47 -7.68
C GLY A 252 -8.20 4.38 -6.57
N PHE A 253 -8.64 4.25 -5.33
CA PHE A 253 -7.76 4.09 -4.16
C PHE A 253 -6.93 2.81 -4.25
N TRP A 254 -7.57 1.67 -4.56
CA TRP A 254 -6.90 0.37 -4.65
C TRP A 254 -5.86 0.36 -5.77
N PHE A 255 -6.22 0.87 -6.95
CA PHE A 255 -5.30 0.97 -8.08
C PHE A 255 -4.11 1.88 -7.75
N LEU A 256 -4.38 3.02 -7.11
CA LEU A 256 -3.32 3.91 -6.66
C LEU A 256 -2.40 3.23 -5.63
N GLY A 257 -2.98 2.52 -4.65
CA GLY A 257 -2.22 1.73 -3.67
C GLY A 257 -1.42 0.60 -4.31
N ALA A 258 -1.95 -0.03 -5.35
CA ALA A 258 -1.25 -1.07 -6.11
C ALA A 258 -0.03 -0.50 -6.88
N LEU A 259 -0.17 0.73 -7.40
CA LEU A 259 0.88 1.44 -8.12
C LEU A 259 1.96 1.99 -7.18
N ILE A 260 1.56 2.67 -6.11
CA ILE A 260 2.47 3.29 -5.13
C ILE A 260 3.19 2.22 -4.30
N ASN A 261 2.50 1.14 -3.90
CA ASN A 261 2.96 0.00 -3.09
C ASN A 261 3.64 0.34 -1.74
N ARG A 262 4.83 0.96 -1.78
CA ARG A 262 5.68 1.39 -0.64
C ARG A 262 6.08 2.87 -0.71
N GLY A 263 5.50 3.63 -1.62
CA GLY A 263 5.82 5.05 -1.76
C GLY A 263 5.52 5.86 -0.51
N ARG A 264 6.24 6.97 -0.37
CA ARG A 264 6.13 7.92 0.74
C ARG A 264 4.72 8.55 0.76
N TRP A 265 4.30 9.04 1.93
CA TRP A 265 3.02 9.70 2.12
C TRP A 265 2.74 10.81 1.09
N GLY A 266 3.77 11.58 0.68
CA GLY A 266 3.62 12.62 -0.33
C GLY A 266 3.01 12.17 -1.66
N HIS A 267 3.24 10.92 -2.09
CA HIS A 267 2.60 10.41 -3.31
C HIS A 267 1.08 10.28 -3.16
N TRP A 268 0.58 9.95 -1.96
CA TRP A 268 -0.85 9.89 -1.69
C TRP A 268 -1.50 11.27 -1.69
N VAL A 269 -0.75 12.32 -1.34
CA VAL A 269 -1.22 13.71 -1.41
C VAL A 269 -1.39 14.17 -2.85
N VAL A 270 -0.37 13.96 -3.67
CA VAL A 270 -0.38 14.39 -5.08
C VAL A 270 -1.36 13.56 -5.90
N TRP A 271 -1.24 12.24 -5.85
CA TRP A 271 -2.09 11.35 -6.63
C TRP A 271 -3.49 11.15 -6.03
N GLY A 272 -3.71 11.54 -4.78
CA GLY A 272 -5.04 11.60 -4.18
C GLY A 272 -6.00 12.52 -4.93
N LEU A 273 -5.48 13.52 -5.64
CA LEU A 273 -6.27 14.34 -6.56
C LEU A 273 -6.92 13.50 -7.66
N VAL A 274 -6.18 12.54 -8.24
CA VAL A 274 -6.70 11.65 -9.29
C VAL A 274 -7.82 10.77 -8.73
N VAL A 275 -7.68 10.28 -7.49
CA VAL A 275 -8.74 9.50 -6.84
C VAL A 275 -9.98 10.35 -6.58
N GLY A 276 -9.81 11.62 -6.19
CA GLY A 276 -10.91 12.60 -6.13
C GLY A 276 -11.62 12.75 -7.47
N VAL A 277 -10.88 12.89 -8.57
CA VAL A 277 -11.46 12.95 -9.93
C VAL A 277 -12.19 11.65 -10.28
N VAL A 278 -11.65 10.49 -9.92
CA VAL A 278 -12.32 9.19 -10.15
C VAL A 278 -13.63 9.10 -9.36
N ALA A 279 -13.67 9.55 -8.11
CA ALA A 279 -14.89 9.57 -7.29
C ALA A 279 -15.94 10.53 -7.88
N TRP A 280 -15.52 11.70 -8.35
CA TRP A 280 -16.36 12.65 -9.08
C TRP A 280 -16.91 12.05 -10.38
N ALA A 281 -16.07 11.39 -11.18
CA ALA A 281 -16.51 10.69 -12.38
C ALA A 281 -17.51 9.56 -12.03
N GLY A 282 -17.30 8.88 -10.91
CA GLY A 282 -18.24 7.90 -10.36
C GLY A 282 -19.60 8.51 -10.00
N HIS A 283 -19.64 9.73 -9.44
CA HIS A 283 -20.89 10.48 -9.22
C HIS A 283 -21.64 10.72 -10.52
N LEU A 284 -20.94 11.24 -11.52
CA LEU A 284 -21.53 11.51 -12.83
C LEU A 284 -22.02 10.24 -13.52
N LEU A 285 -21.27 9.15 -13.40
CA LEU A 285 -21.64 7.85 -13.93
C LEU A 285 -22.85 7.27 -13.20
N GLY A 286 -22.96 7.47 -11.88
CA GLY A 286 -24.13 7.09 -11.09
C GLY A 286 -25.40 7.75 -11.60
N ALA A 287 -25.36 9.06 -11.82
CA ALA A 287 -26.47 9.81 -12.42
C ALA A 287 -26.84 9.28 -13.81
N LEU A 288 -25.86 8.84 -14.60
CA LEU A 288 -26.08 8.23 -15.90
C LEU A 288 -26.70 6.84 -15.83
N PHE A 289 -26.42 6.05 -14.78
CA PHE A 289 -27.03 4.74 -14.55
C PHE A 289 -28.44 4.84 -13.98
N ALA A 290 -28.75 5.91 -13.25
CA ALA A 290 -30.09 6.17 -12.70
C ALA A 290 -31.11 6.49 -13.81
N ALA A 291 -30.67 7.15 -14.88
CA ALA A 291 -31.45 7.25 -16.11
C ALA A 291 -31.14 6.01 -16.98
N PRO A 292 -32.11 5.33 -17.60
CA PRO A 292 -31.83 4.18 -18.47
C PRO A 292 -30.94 4.60 -19.64
N PHE A 293 -29.61 4.47 -19.51
CA PHE A 293 -28.65 5.04 -20.48
C PHE A 293 -28.78 4.47 -21.89
N TRP A 294 -29.44 3.31 -22.03
CA TRP A 294 -29.85 2.69 -23.28
C TRP A 294 -31.02 3.41 -24.00
N GLU A 295 -31.71 4.32 -23.32
CA GLU A 295 -32.80 5.16 -23.89
C GLU A 295 -32.35 6.61 -24.14
N ILE A 296 -31.14 6.98 -23.72
CA ILE A 296 -30.65 8.37 -23.75
C ILE A 296 -29.86 8.61 -25.05
N SER A 297 -30.22 9.67 -25.76
CA SER A 297 -29.44 10.11 -26.92
C SER A 297 -28.09 10.72 -26.49
N PRO A 298 -26.99 10.59 -27.26
CA PRO A 298 -25.68 11.14 -26.87
C PRO A 298 -25.69 12.62 -26.47
N ARG A 299 -26.56 13.43 -27.10
CA ARG A 299 -26.73 14.85 -26.76
C ARG A 299 -27.34 15.05 -25.36
N GLN A 300 -28.35 14.25 -25.01
CA GLN A 300 -28.98 14.30 -23.70
C GLN A 300 -27.99 13.86 -22.60
N SER A 301 -27.13 12.88 -22.89
CA SER A 301 -26.07 12.47 -21.94
C SER A 301 -25.09 13.62 -21.65
N VAL A 302 -24.71 14.40 -22.67
CA VAL A 302 -23.83 15.56 -22.49
C VAL A 302 -24.52 16.67 -21.69
N GLU A 303 -25.79 16.96 -21.97
CA GLU A 303 -26.56 17.96 -21.21
C GLU A 303 -26.74 17.56 -19.74
N LEU A 304 -27.04 16.29 -19.47
CA LEU A 304 -27.12 15.73 -18.11
C LEU A 304 -25.77 15.85 -17.39
N LEU A 305 -24.66 15.54 -18.08
CA LEU A 305 -23.33 15.66 -17.52
C LEU A 305 -23.00 17.12 -17.17
N GLN A 306 -23.22 18.04 -18.12
CA GLN A 306 -22.98 19.48 -17.93
C GLN A 306 -23.75 20.04 -16.73
N ASN A 307 -25.00 19.61 -16.53
CA ASN A 307 -25.82 20.04 -15.41
C ASN A 307 -25.38 19.45 -14.06
N ASN A 308 -24.68 18.31 -14.06
CA ASN A 308 -24.26 17.61 -12.83
C ASN A 308 -22.77 17.77 -12.50
N VAL A 309 -21.93 18.26 -13.41
CA VAL A 309 -20.48 18.44 -13.22
C VAL A 309 -20.14 19.26 -11.98
N LEU A 310 -20.94 20.31 -11.69
CA LEU A 310 -20.80 21.17 -10.52
C LEU A 310 -21.93 21.00 -9.50
N ALA A 311 -22.66 19.88 -9.56
CA ALA A 311 -23.66 19.59 -8.53
C ALA A 311 -22.99 19.56 -7.15
N PRO A 312 -23.64 20.02 -6.07
CA PRO A 312 -23.06 20.00 -4.73
C PRO A 312 -22.55 18.61 -4.33
N LEU A 313 -23.28 17.55 -4.70
CA LEU A 313 -22.85 16.17 -4.44
C LEU A 313 -21.63 15.74 -5.25
N ALA A 314 -21.47 16.24 -6.48
CA ALA A 314 -20.28 15.99 -7.30
C ALA A 314 -19.03 16.58 -6.63
N ILE A 315 -19.16 17.79 -6.09
CA ILE A 315 -18.08 18.46 -5.33
C ILE A 315 -17.77 17.68 -4.06
N VAL A 316 -18.78 17.24 -3.31
CA VAL A 316 -18.60 16.39 -2.13
C VAL A 316 -17.87 15.09 -2.49
N ALA A 317 -18.26 14.41 -3.56
CA ALA A 317 -17.60 13.18 -4.01
C ALA A 317 -16.12 13.41 -4.31
N PHE A 318 -15.79 14.51 -5.01
CA PHE A 318 -14.41 14.90 -5.28
C PHE A 318 -13.60 15.13 -3.99
N VAL A 319 -14.14 15.97 -3.09
CA VAL A 319 -13.45 16.35 -1.84
C VAL A 319 -13.25 15.13 -0.95
N LEU A 320 -14.31 14.34 -0.71
CA LEU A 320 -14.21 13.11 0.08
C LEU A 320 -13.21 12.14 -0.54
N GLY A 321 -13.25 11.96 -1.86
CA GLY A 321 -12.32 11.08 -2.56
C GLY A 321 -10.86 11.52 -2.41
N ARG A 322 -10.59 12.82 -2.44
CA ARG A 322 -9.25 13.36 -2.20
C ARG A 322 -8.83 13.18 -0.74
N GLU A 323 -9.63 13.68 0.20
CA GLU A 323 -9.26 13.72 1.62
C GLU A 323 -9.08 12.30 2.16
N LEU A 324 -10.04 11.40 1.94
CA LEU A 324 -9.94 10.03 2.43
C LEU A 324 -8.72 9.31 1.85
N THR A 325 -8.36 9.59 0.60
CA THR A 325 -7.14 9.04 0.01
C THR A 325 -5.88 9.51 0.74
N ILE A 326 -5.84 10.77 1.19
CA ILE A 326 -4.71 11.32 1.95
C ILE A 326 -4.63 10.69 3.34
N TRP A 327 -5.74 10.67 4.08
CA TRP A 327 -5.81 10.16 5.45
C TRP A 327 -5.50 8.66 5.48
N PHE A 328 -6.20 7.85 4.69
CA PHE A 328 -5.97 6.41 4.66
C PHE A 328 -4.67 6.04 3.94
N GLY A 329 -4.23 6.83 2.96
CA GLY A 329 -2.93 6.67 2.30
C GLY A 329 -1.75 6.85 3.26
N SER A 330 -1.87 7.72 4.26
CA SER A 330 -0.88 7.86 5.33
C SER A 330 -0.72 6.58 6.15
N TRP A 331 -1.83 5.91 6.46
CA TRP A 331 -1.84 4.63 7.18
C TRP A 331 -1.24 3.50 6.33
N VAL A 332 -1.61 3.42 5.04
CA VAL A 332 -1.00 2.47 4.09
C VAL A 332 0.51 2.67 4.01
N SER A 333 0.96 3.93 3.95
CA SER A 333 2.38 4.28 3.90
C SER A 333 3.12 3.87 5.17
N ALA A 334 2.55 4.16 6.35
CA ALA A 334 3.13 3.77 7.63
C ALA A 334 3.31 2.25 7.75
N ARG A 335 2.32 1.47 7.30
CA ARG A 335 2.42 0.01 7.25
C ARG A 335 3.44 -0.46 6.22
N GLY A 336 3.53 0.19 5.06
CA GLY A 336 4.50 -0.12 4.03
C GLY A 336 5.96 0.01 4.51
N ARG A 337 6.25 0.99 5.38
CA ARG A 337 7.57 1.12 6.04
C ARG A 337 7.88 -0.08 6.92
N ARG A 338 6.94 -0.46 7.80
CA ARG A 338 7.09 -1.62 8.69
C ARG A 338 7.31 -2.94 7.95
N VAL A 339 6.62 -3.15 6.83
CA VAL A 339 6.83 -4.33 5.98
C VAL A 339 8.22 -4.31 5.34
N THR A 340 8.73 -3.12 5.00
CA THR A 340 10.09 -2.98 4.45
C THR A 340 11.16 -3.29 5.48
N GLU A 341 10.97 -2.87 6.74
CA GLU A 341 11.84 -3.23 7.86
C GLU A 341 11.87 -4.75 8.09
N ILE A 342 10.70 -5.40 8.16
CA ILE A 342 10.59 -6.85 8.33
C ILE A 342 11.29 -7.60 7.19
N ASN A 343 11.11 -7.15 5.95
CA ASN A 343 11.77 -7.76 4.80
C ASN A 343 13.30 -7.56 4.85
N ALA A 344 13.77 -6.41 5.34
CA ALA A 344 15.19 -6.14 5.49
C ALA A 344 15.82 -6.96 6.63
N GLU A 345 15.11 -7.18 7.73
CA GLU A 345 15.54 -8.06 8.82
C GLU A 345 15.64 -9.51 8.36
N ALA A 346 14.62 -10.02 7.67
CA ALA A 346 14.64 -11.37 7.10
C ALA A 346 15.81 -11.57 6.12
N GLN A 347 16.15 -10.54 5.34
CA GLN A 347 17.30 -10.57 4.43
C GLN A 347 18.65 -10.58 5.17
N ARG A 348 18.79 -9.77 6.23
CA ARG A 348 20.01 -9.77 7.06
C ARG A 348 20.21 -11.09 7.81
N GLU A 349 19.12 -11.71 8.27
CA GLU A 349 19.19 -13.04 8.87
C GLU A 349 19.63 -14.09 7.87
N TYR A 350 19.09 -14.04 6.65
CA TYR A 350 19.51 -14.89 5.55
C TYR A 350 21.01 -14.74 5.26
N GLU A 351 21.50 -13.51 5.13
CA GLU A 351 22.93 -13.20 4.92
C GLU A 351 23.79 -13.74 6.07
N ARG A 352 23.36 -13.55 7.33
CA ARG A 352 24.05 -14.10 8.50
C ARG A 352 24.13 -15.64 8.47
N THR A 353 23.08 -16.32 8.00
CA THR A 353 23.09 -17.79 7.85
C THR A 353 23.98 -18.26 6.71
N LEU A 354 24.14 -17.46 5.65
CA LEU A 354 25.10 -17.75 4.57
C LEU A 354 26.55 -17.57 5.05
N GLU A 355 26.83 -16.50 5.80
CA GLU A 355 28.16 -16.21 6.35
C GLU A 355 28.62 -17.25 7.39
N ALA A 356 27.69 -17.80 8.17
CA ALA A 356 28.01 -18.81 9.18
C ALA A 356 28.56 -20.13 8.60
N GLY A 357 28.34 -20.39 7.30
CA GLY A 357 28.84 -21.57 6.60
C GLY A 357 28.34 -22.92 7.14
N PRO A 358 28.64 -24.04 6.47
CA PRO A 358 28.20 -25.37 6.91
C PRO A 358 28.93 -25.79 8.19
N GLN A 359 28.20 -25.86 9.31
CA GLN A 359 28.74 -26.43 10.54
C GLN A 359 28.73 -27.97 10.46
N LEU A 360 29.91 -28.56 10.27
CA LEU A 360 30.10 -30.00 10.42
C LEU A 360 29.89 -30.34 11.90
N SER A 361 28.78 -30.99 12.23
CA SER A 361 28.59 -31.56 13.56
C SER A 361 29.57 -32.73 13.74
N GLN A 362 30.76 -32.47 14.27
CA GLN A 362 31.63 -33.53 14.78
C GLN A 362 31.01 -34.03 16.08
N ARG A 363 30.56 -35.27 16.04
CA ARG A 363 30.01 -35.99 17.19
C ARG A 363 31.07 -36.90 17.79
#